data_AF-A0A8T3MJP5-F1
#
_entry.id   AF-A0A8T3MJP5-F1
#
_cell.length_a   1.000
_cell.length_b   1.000
_cell.length_c   1.000
_cell.angle_alpha   90.00
_cell.angle_beta   90.00
_cell.angle_gamma   90.00
#
_symmetry.space_group_name_H-M   'P 1'
#
loop_
_entity.id
_entity.type
_entity.pdbx_description
1 polymer ?
#
loop_
_entity_poly.entity_id
_entity_poly.type
_entity_poly.pdbx_seq_one_letter_code
_entity_poly.pdbx_strand_id
1 'polypeptide(L)'
;AETIKTANEMGITTPIDPANTGLSLTLGSKEVKLVDMVSAYGTLANLGVRVTPTYILKVEDPRGRVIWEHKDFEQRRVIDEATAYVMVDILKDTTQPARSPIFGSFTNIDRPALLKTGTTDDLKDVYAVGATPTLVTGVWMGNSNSEAMSSRDFSSAIGPGRLWQRYMKDIFEGYEKLDWKQPANIVTANVVVAPGATGGYGSGLLPSSQSPFQSSEIFVKGTEPRKQDDWYGRGCPTPDGSARPGIRLNEGGPAVWKPYRDRWAAEANTDRHAYGRYTWNILTDEPCPSPSPSPSPSPSATPSPTAPPPTAPPSPTPTPPPGQQTPSPSPTLTLPPFPTGRTLPPGVTSPPPQPP
;
A
#
# COMPACT_ATOMS: atom_id res chain seq x y z
N ALA A 1 -6.04 2.60 25.23
CA ALA A 1 -6.72 1.43 25.84
C ALA A 1 -7.54 0.67 24.80
N GLU A 2 -8.43 1.32 24.05
CA GLU A 2 -9.27 0.67 23.03
C GLU A 2 -8.46 -0.03 21.92
N THR A 3 -7.44 0.62 21.35
CA THR A 3 -6.56 0.00 20.34
C THR A 3 -5.92 -1.31 20.82
N ILE A 4 -5.44 -1.34 22.06
CA ILE A 4 -4.82 -2.54 22.65
C ILE A 4 -5.87 -3.62 22.88
N LYS A 5 -7.07 -3.25 23.34
CA LYS A 5 -8.19 -4.18 23.48
C LYS A 5 -8.54 -4.81 22.13
N THR A 6 -8.70 -4.02 21.07
CA THR A 6 -8.98 -4.53 19.73
C THR A 6 -7.86 -5.44 19.23
N ALA A 7 -6.60 -5.07 19.42
CA ALA A 7 -5.45 -5.92 19.05
C ALA A 7 -5.50 -7.29 19.76
N ASN A 8 -5.80 -7.30 21.07
CA ASN A 8 -5.94 -8.53 21.84
C ASN A 8 -7.14 -9.37 21.35
N GLU A 9 -8.28 -8.73 21.06
CA GLU A 9 -9.46 -9.39 20.51
C GLU A 9 -9.19 -9.98 19.12
N MET A 10 -8.33 -9.35 18.30
CA MET A 10 -7.85 -9.87 17.02
C MET A 10 -6.83 -11.00 17.14
N GLY A 11 -6.33 -11.29 18.35
CA GLY A 11 -5.46 -12.44 18.61
C GLY A 11 -4.02 -12.12 18.96
N ILE A 12 -3.67 -10.85 19.21
CA ILE A 12 -2.38 -10.51 19.80
C ILE A 12 -2.35 -10.99 21.26
N THR A 13 -1.50 -11.99 21.54
CA THR A 13 -1.37 -12.58 22.89
C THR A 13 -0.25 -11.95 23.70
N THR A 14 0.69 -11.27 23.03
CA THR A 14 1.79 -10.59 23.70
C THR A 14 1.26 -9.45 24.58
N PRO A 15 1.63 -9.38 25.87
CA PRO A 15 1.25 -8.26 26.73
C PRO A 15 1.78 -6.91 26.21
N ILE A 16 0.86 -5.96 26.06
CA ILE A 16 1.17 -4.58 25.64
C ILE A 16 0.95 -3.67 26.86
N ASP A 17 2.04 -3.10 27.37
CA ASP A 17 1.98 -2.08 28.43
C ASP A 17 1.90 -0.68 27.78
N PRO A 18 0.78 0.05 27.92
CA PRO A 18 0.65 1.41 27.40
C PRO A 18 1.70 2.38 27.95
N ALA A 19 2.18 2.16 29.18
CA ALA A 19 3.17 3.04 29.81
C ALA A 19 4.53 2.96 29.12
N ASN A 20 4.87 1.78 28.56
CA ASN A 20 6.15 1.55 27.89
C ASN A 20 6.08 1.80 26.38
N THR A 21 4.93 1.55 25.75
CA THR A 21 4.76 1.65 24.29
C THR A 21 4.27 3.02 23.83
N GLY A 22 3.46 3.73 24.63
CA GLY A 22 2.99 5.07 24.32
C GLY A 22 2.40 5.22 22.90
N LEU A 23 2.67 6.37 22.26
CA LEU A 23 2.22 6.66 20.90
C LEU A 23 2.95 5.83 19.83
N SER A 24 4.15 5.33 20.11
CA SER A 24 4.92 4.57 19.12
C SER A 24 4.32 3.19 18.83
N LEU A 25 3.34 2.74 19.62
CA LEU A 25 2.57 1.53 19.33
C LEU A 25 1.98 1.55 17.91
N THR A 26 1.56 2.73 17.41
CA THR A 26 1.01 2.85 16.05
C THR A 26 2.05 2.66 14.95
N LEU A 27 3.35 2.73 15.30
CA LEU A 27 4.48 2.44 14.41
C LEU A 27 5.00 1.01 14.56
N GLY A 28 4.42 0.20 15.46
CA GLY A 28 4.84 -1.18 15.69
C GLY A 28 6.02 -1.33 16.66
N SER A 29 6.15 -0.43 17.65
CA SER A 29 7.23 -0.47 18.66
C SER A 29 7.19 -1.67 19.62
N LYS A 30 6.26 -2.60 19.44
CA LYS A 30 6.10 -3.79 20.26
C LYS A 30 6.31 -5.05 19.43
N GLU A 31 7.28 -5.84 19.83
CA GLU A 31 7.50 -7.19 19.28
C GLU A 31 6.32 -8.11 19.63
N VAL A 32 5.83 -8.83 18.63
CA VAL A 32 4.73 -9.79 18.76
C VAL A 32 5.07 -11.07 18.01
N LYS A 33 4.39 -12.17 18.35
CA LYS A 33 4.59 -13.44 17.66
C LYS A 33 4.05 -13.33 16.23
N LEU A 34 4.77 -13.88 15.26
CA LEU A 34 4.31 -13.89 13.87
C LEU A 34 2.95 -14.59 13.71
N VAL A 35 2.71 -15.66 14.47
CA VAL A 35 1.43 -16.37 14.43
C VAL A 35 0.26 -15.53 14.96
N ASP A 36 0.51 -14.64 15.91
CA ASP A 36 -0.50 -13.70 16.40
C ASP A 36 -0.84 -12.67 15.31
N MET A 37 0.17 -12.18 14.58
CA MET A 37 -0.03 -11.29 13.42
C MET A 37 -0.81 -11.97 12.30
N VAL A 38 -0.50 -13.25 12.01
CA VAL A 38 -1.25 -14.04 11.02
C VAL A 38 -2.71 -14.22 11.46
N SER A 39 -2.97 -14.48 12.74
CA SER A 39 -4.35 -14.55 13.28
C SER A 39 -5.08 -13.20 13.15
N ALA A 40 -4.41 -12.09 13.45
CA ALA A 40 -4.98 -10.75 13.32
C ALA A 40 -5.30 -10.39 11.86
N TYR A 41 -4.41 -10.67 10.91
CA TYR A 41 -4.69 -10.46 9.48
C TYR A 41 -5.74 -11.43 8.94
N GLY A 42 -5.77 -12.66 9.46
CA GLY A 42 -6.84 -13.62 9.18
C GLY A 42 -8.22 -13.11 9.62
N THR A 43 -8.28 -12.38 10.73
CA THR A 43 -9.52 -11.70 11.17
C THR A 43 -9.99 -10.67 10.15
N LEU A 44 -9.09 -9.88 9.57
CA LEU A 44 -9.44 -8.92 8.50
C LEU A 44 -9.87 -9.64 7.22
N ALA A 45 -9.10 -10.63 6.80
CA ALA A 45 -9.40 -11.46 5.62
C ALA A 45 -10.75 -12.20 5.76
N ASN A 46 -11.16 -12.53 6.99
CA ASN A 46 -12.44 -13.14 7.30
C ASN A 46 -13.51 -12.11 7.73
N LEU A 47 -13.42 -10.88 7.17
CA LEU A 47 -14.37 -9.79 7.36
C LEU A 47 -14.76 -9.54 8.83
N GLY A 48 -13.76 -9.53 9.71
CA GLY A 48 -13.88 -9.18 11.12
C GLY A 48 -14.19 -10.34 12.06
N VAL A 49 -14.26 -11.58 11.56
CA VAL A 49 -14.42 -12.79 12.38
C VAL A 49 -13.06 -13.43 12.63
N ARG A 50 -12.61 -13.39 13.89
CA ARG A 50 -11.43 -14.11 14.34
C ARG A 50 -11.74 -15.59 14.47
N VAL A 51 -10.85 -16.41 13.93
CA VAL A 51 -10.80 -17.86 14.16
C VAL A 51 -9.57 -18.16 15.02
N THR A 52 -9.73 -18.87 16.14
CA THR A 52 -8.60 -19.24 17.00
C THR A 52 -7.69 -20.24 16.28
N PRO A 53 -6.37 -19.98 16.12
CA PRO A 53 -5.45 -20.90 15.46
C PRO A 53 -5.44 -22.27 16.13
N THR A 54 -5.65 -23.32 15.34
CA THR A 54 -5.70 -24.72 15.79
C THR A 54 -4.64 -25.54 15.05
N TYR A 55 -3.80 -26.24 15.79
CA TYR A 55 -2.64 -26.95 15.24
C TYR A 55 -2.84 -28.46 15.11
N ILE A 56 -3.59 -29.07 16.04
CA ILE A 56 -3.88 -30.50 16.05
C ILE A 56 -5.34 -30.66 15.68
N LEU A 57 -5.60 -31.31 14.53
CA LEU A 57 -6.97 -31.57 14.07
C LEU A 57 -7.47 -32.95 14.48
N LYS A 58 -6.56 -33.92 14.58
CA LYS A 58 -6.92 -35.32 14.81
C LYS A 58 -5.74 -36.11 15.38
N VAL A 59 -6.03 -37.02 16.30
CA VAL A 59 -5.06 -37.97 16.89
C VAL A 59 -5.61 -39.38 16.68
N GLU A 60 -4.81 -40.25 16.09
CA GLU A 60 -5.16 -41.65 15.81
C GLU A 60 -4.18 -42.61 16.47
N ASP A 61 -4.65 -43.81 16.81
CA ASP A 61 -3.77 -44.91 17.19
C ASP A 61 -3.16 -45.62 15.95
N PRO A 62 -2.16 -46.51 16.12
CA PRO A 62 -1.54 -47.23 15.00
C PRO A 62 -2.48 -48.12 14.18
N ARG A 63 -3.71 -48.36 14.66
CA ARG A 63 -4.75 -49.14 13.98
C ARG A 63 -5.74 -48.23 13.24
N GLY A 64 -5.51 -46.92 13.21
CA GLY A 64 -6.38 -45.93 12.57
C GLY A 64 -7.63 -45.58 13.39
N ARG A 65 -7.69 -45.93 14.69
CA ARG A 65 -8.82 -45.52 15.54
C ARG A 65 -8.60 -44.08 16.00
N VAL A 66 -9.60 -43.24 15.78
CA VAL A 66 -9.60 -41.84 16.22
C VAL A 66 -9.67 -41.78 17.75
N ILE A 67 -8.60 -41.32 18.38
CA ILE A 67 -8.53 -41.08 19.83
C ILE A 67 -9.16 -39.73 20.16
N TRP A 68 -8.90 -38.74 19.32
CA TRP A 68 -9.39 -37.39 19.47
C TRP A 68 -9.50 -36.70 18.12
N GLU A 69 -10.49 -35.84 17.97
CA GLU A 69 -10.73 -35.03 16.78
C GLU A 69 -11.24 -33.66 17.20
N HIS A 70 -10.68 -32.60 16.61
CA HIS A 70 -11.11 -31.24 16.84
C HIS A 70 -12.43 -30.99 16.11
N LYS A 71 -13.48 -30.63 16.84
CA LYS A 71 -14.83 -30.44 16.28
C LYS A 71 -15.27 -28.98 16.24
N ASP A 72 -14.86 -28.19 17.23
CA ASP A 72 -15.37 -26.85 17.44
C ASP A 72 -14.27 -25.81 17.25
N PHE A 73 -14.26 -25.18 16.08
CA PHE A 73 -13.40 -24.04 15.82
C PHE A 73 -13.99 -22.80 16.49
N GLU A 74 -13.31 -22.29 17.51
CA GLU A 74 -13.72 -21.05 18.18
C GLU A 74 -13.68 -19.88 17.19
N GLN A 75 -14.84 -19.24 17.00
CA GLN A 75 -15.01 -18.10 16.12
C GLN A 75 -15.70 -16.97 16.86
N ARG A 76 -15.19 -15.75 16.68
CA ARG A 76 -15.78 -14.56 17.29
C ARG A 76 -15.66 -13.36 16.35
N ARG A 77 -16.78 -12.66 16.15
CA ARG A 77 -16.76 -11.34 15.51
C ARG A 77 -16.12 -10.33 16.47
N VAL A 78 -15.06 -9.68 16.00
CA VAL A 78 -14.29 -8.69 16.76
C VAL A 78 -14.21 -7.34 16.05
N ILE A 79 -14.40 -7.33 14.72
CA ILE A 79 -14.56 -6.12 13.93
C ILE A 79 -15.89 -6.23 13.15
N ASP A 80 -16.56 -5.09 12.98
CA ASP A 80 -17.72 -4.99 12.10
C ASP A 80 -17.36 -5.40 10.66
N GLU A 81 -18.28 -6.06 9.96
CA GLU A 81 -18.04 -6.58 8.61
C GLU A 81 -17.64 -5.49 7.62
N ALA A 82 -18.32 -4.33 7.66
CA ALA A 82 -18.02 -3.22 6.76
C ALA A 82 -16.73 -2.52 7.12
N THR A 83 -16.43 -2.35 8.41
CA THR A 83 -15.12 -1.82 8.83
C THR A 83 -13.97 -2.72 8.38
N ALA A 84 -14.11 -4.04 8.53
CA ALA A 84 -13.12 -4.99 8.03
C ALA A 84 -13.00 -4.95 6.51
N TYR A 85 -14.12 -4.83 5.78
CA TYR A 85 -14.11 -4.70 4.32
C TYR A 85 -13.38 -3.43 3.84
N VAL A 86 -13.60 -2.27 4.48
CA VAL A 86 -12.84 -1.04 4.18
C VAL A 86 -11.34 -1.24 4.42
N MET A 87 -10.95 -1.92 5.50
CA MET A 87 -9.54 -2.24 5.76
C MET A 87 -8.95 -3.18 4.70
N VAL A 88 -9.72 -4.18 4.26
CA VAL A 88 -9.33 -5.07 3.15
C VAL A 88 -9.12 -4.27 1.87
N ASP A 89 -10.04 -3.37 1.51
CA ASP A 89 -9.95 -2.54 0.31
C ASP A 89 -8.69 -1.66 0.32
N ILE A 90 -8.43 -0.97 1.45
CA ILE A 90 -7.20 -0.19 1.64
C ILE A 90 -5.94 -1.06 1.45
N LEU A 91 -5.92 -2.26 2.04
CA LEU A 91 -4.75 -3.14 1.96
C LEU A 91 -4.58 -3.83 0.60
N LYS A 92 -5.64 -3.92 -0.23
CA LYS A 92 -5.58 -4.43 -1.60
C LYS A 92 -4.76 -3.51 -2.52
N ASP A 93 -4.59 -2.24 -2.17
CA ASP A 93 -3.79 -1.32 -2.99
C ASP A 93 -2.31 -1.72 -3.04
N THR A 94 -1.78 -2.28 -1.95
CA THR A 94 -0.37 -2.71 -1.86
C THR A 94 -0.02 -3.73 -2.93
N THR A 95 -0.95 -4.61 -3.31
CA THR A 95 -0.72 -5.67 -4.31
C THR A 95 -1.11 -5.25 -5.73
N GLN A 96 -1.59 -4.03 -5.94
CA GLN A 96 -2.04 -3.53 -7.24
C GLN A 96 -1.03 -2.55 -7.84
N PRO A 97 -0.30 -2.89 -8.92
CA PRO A 97 0.69 -2.00 -9.51
C PRO A 97 0.13 -0.64 -9.97
N ALA A 98 -1.15 -0.59 -10.34
CA ALA A 98 -1.83 0.64 -10.75
C ALA A 98 -2.09 1.61 -9.59
N ARG A 99 -2.26 1.09 -8.36
CA ARG A 99 -2.56 1.88 -7.15
C ARG A 99 -1.33 2.10 -6.29
N SER A 100 -0.44 1.11 -6.22
CA SER A 100 0.87 1.20 -5.57
C SER A 100 1.98 0.81 -6.54
N PRO A 101 2.49 1.75 -7.37
CA PRO A 101 3.53 1.46 -8.36
C PRO A 101 4.80 0.87 -7.74
N ILE A 102 5.16 1.35 -6.55
CA ILE A 102 6.34 0.89 -5.83
C ILE A 102 6.10 -0.53 -5.31
N PHE A 103 5.17 -0.73 -4.36
CA PHE A 103 5.00 -2.02 -3.68
C PHE A 103 4.32 -3.08 -4.56
N GLY A 104 3.38 -2.68 -5.42
CA GLY A 104 2.65 -3.60 -6.30
C GLY A 104 3.57 -4.33 -7.27
N SER A 105 4.69 -3.72 -7.69
CA SER A 105 5.69 -4.38 -8.53
C SER A 105 6.39 -5.57 -7.86
N PHE A 106 6.48 -5.57 -6.53
CA PHE A 106 7.08 -6.64 -5.73
C PHE A 106 6.07 -7.67 -5.23
N THR A 107 4.79 -7.30 -5.16
CA THR A 107 3.79 -8.02 -4.36
C THR A 107 2.54 -8.43 -5.13
N ASN A 108 2.41 -8.02 -6.40
CA ASN A 108 1.27 -8.42 -7.22
C ASN A 108 1.26 -9.93 -7.50
N ILE A 109 0.17 -10.59 -7.11
CA ILE A 109 -0.05 -12.02 -7.33
C ILE A 109 -1.08 -12.31 -8.43
N ASP A 110 -1.45 -11.30 -9.22
CA ASP A 110 -2.43 -11.42 -10.31
C ASP A 110 -3.82 -11.90 -9.82
N ARG A 111 -4.20 -11.53 -8.59
CA ARG A 111 -5.54 -11.77 -8.02
C ARG A 111 -5.81 -10.80 -6.87
N PRO A 112 -7.07 -10.65 -6.44
CA PRO A 112 -7.40 -9.89 -5.23
C PRO A 112 -6.67 -10.46 -4.01
N ALA A 113 -5.89 -9.61 -3.36
CA ALA A 113 -5.22 -9.93 -2.11
C ALA A 113 -4.97 -8.65 -1.32
N LEU A 114 -5.03 -8.75 0.01
CA LEU A 114 -4.58 -7.70 0.90
C LEU A 114 -3.12 -7.98 1.28
N LEU A 115 -2.33 -6.93 1.48
CA LEU A 115 -0.96 -7.08 1.99
C LEU A 115 -0.53 -5.83 2.74
N LYS A 116 0.24 -6.05 3.82
CA LYS A 116 1.04 -5.01 4.44
C LYS A 116 2.47 -5.46 4.67
N THR A 117 3.40 -4.56 4.36
CA THR A 117 4.82 -4.67 4.71
C THR A 117 5.11 -3.99 6.05
N GLY A 118 6.15 -4.44 6.75
CA GLY A 118 6.67 -3.78 7.95
C GLY A 118 8.20 -3.83 7.99
N THR A 119 8.81 -2.76 8.50
CA THR A 119 10.26 -2.61 8.63
C THR A 119 10.53 -1.93 9.95
N THR A 120 11.38 -2.50 10.80
CA THR A 120 11.87 -1.82 12.01
C THR A 120 12.92 -0.77 11.66
N ASP A 121 13.05 0.28 12.46
CA ASP A 121 14.01 1.38 12.24
C ASP A 121 15.46 0.89 12.08
N ASP A 122 15.90 -0.05 12.93
CA ASP A 122 17.25 -0.63 12.89
C ASP A 122 17.43 -1.74 11.83
N LEU A 123 16.41 -1.99 11.01
CA LEU A 123 16.39 -3.07 10.01
C LEU A 123 16.76 -4.46 10.58
N LYS A 124 16.41 -4.71 11.85
CA LYS A 124 16.55 -6.02 12.51
C LYS A 124 15.47 -6.98 12.02
N ASP A 125 14.29 -6.44 11.74
CA ASP A 125 13.13 -7.20 11.32
C ASP A 125 12.45 -6.56 10.12
N VAL A 126 12.09 -7.41 9.15
CA VAL A 126 11.17 -7.07 8.08
C VAL A 126 10.08 -8.13 7.98
N TYR A 127 8.86 -7.70 7.68
CA TYR A 127 7.70 -8.58 7.58
C TYR A 127 6.86 -8.25 6.36
N ALA A 128 6.14 -9.26 5.87
CA ALA A 128 5.02 -9.12 4.96
C ALA A 128 3.90 -10.04 5.43
N VAL A 129 2.73 -9.48 5.72
CA VAL A 129 1.54 -10.25 6.10
C VAL A 129 0.42 -9.90 5.13
N GLY A 130 -0.07 -10.91 4.43
CA GLY A 130 -1.05 -10.74 3.38
C GLY A 130 -1.97 -11.93 3.26
N ALA A 131 -3.12 -11.72 2.62
CA ALA A 131 -4.15 -12.73 2.53
C ALA A 131 -4.94 -12.61 1.22
N THR A 132 -5.52 -13.74 0.81
CA THR A 132 -6.70 -13.81 -0.06
C THR A 132 -7.94 -14.07 0.82
N PRO A 133 -9.17 -14.15 0.27
CA PRO A 133 -10.34 -14.52 1.07
C PRO A 133 -10.23 -15.88 1.77
N THR A 134 -9.33 -16.77 1.32
CA THR A 134 -9.26 -18.17 1.79
C THR A 134 -7.95 -18.53 2.49
N LEU A 135 -6.93 -17.66 2.47
CA LEU A 135 -5.65 -17.94 3.09
C LEU A 135 -4.95 -16.66 3.54
N VAL A 136 -4.40 -16.68 4.75
CA VAL A 136 -3.47 -15.67 5.27
C VAL A 136 -2.06 -16.27 5.41
N THR A 137 -1.07 -15.50 4.99
CA THR A 137 0.34 -15.88 5.05
C THR A 137 1.15 -14.72 5.63
N GLY A 138 1.95 -15.01 6.66
CA GLY A 138 2.94 -14.09 7.22
C GLY A 138 4.35 -14.58 6.92
N VAL A 139 5.21 -13.66 6.48
CA VAL A 139 6.63 -13.90 6.24
C VAL A 139 7.42 -12.90 7.08
N TRP A 140 8.34 -13.40 7.90
CA TRP A 140 9.33 -12.59 8.63
C TRP A 140 10.72 -12.95 8.15
N MET A 141 11.60 -11.96 8.08
CA MET A 141 13.03 -12.13 7.89
C MET A 141 13.77 -11.24 8.88
N GLY A 142 14.84 -11.77 9.48
CA GLY A 142 15.69 -11.12 10.46
C GLY A 142 16.83 -12.04 10.86
N ASN A 143 17.85 -11.49 11.51
CA ASN A 143 18.92 -12.29 12.08
C ASN A 143 18.50 -12.81 13.46
N SER A 144 18.72 -14.10 13.75
CA SER A 144 18.35 -14.71 15.03
C SER A 144 19.09 -14.13 16.25
N ASN A 145 20.18 -13.38 16.02
CA ASN A 145 20.96 -12.67 17.05
C ASN A 145 20.56 -11.18 17.18
N SER A 146 19.49 -10.74 16.51
CA SER A 146 19.00 -9.35 16.51
C SER A 146 19.97 -8.31 15.94
N GLU A 147 20.99 -8.74 15.19
CA GLU A 147 21.81 -7.81 14.41
C GLU A 147 21.03 -7.28 13.20
N ALA A 148 21.32 -6.05 12.80
CA ALA A 148 20.73 -5.45 11.61
C ALA A 148 21.05 -6.27 10.35
N MET A 149 20.07 -6.40 9.45
CA MET A 149 20.31 -6.96 8.12
C MET A 149 21.02 -5.94 7.21
N SER A 150 21.54 -6.40 6.06
CA SER A 150 22.14 -5.53 5.04
C SER A 150 21.08 -4.57 4.47
N SER A 151 21.26 -3.26 4.69
CA SER A 151 20.40 -2.21 4.14
C SER A 151 20.51 -2.04 2.62
N ARG A 152 21.54 -2.63 2.01
CA ARG A 152 21.71 -2.68 0.56
C ARG A 152 20.82 -3.75 -0.09
N ASP A 153 20.64 -4.87 0.60
CA ASP A 153 20.06 -6.09 0.01
C ASP A 153 18.63 -6.36 0.50
N PHE A 154 18.27 -5.85 1.68
CA PHE A 154 16.98 -6.12 2.30
C PHE A 154 16.11 -4.87 2.48
N SER A 155 14.86 -5.01 2.07
CA SER A 155 13.74 -4.19 2.50
C SER A 155 12.53 -5.11 2.66
N SER A 156 11.49 -4.64 3.34
CA SER A 156 10.24 -5.40 3.47
C SER A 156 9.57 -5.71 2.13
N ALA A 157 9.75 -4.86 1.12
CA ALA A 157 9.25 -5.12 -0.23
C ALA A 157 10.08 -6.20 -0.97
N ILE A 158 11.41 -6.14 -0.87
CA ILE A 158 12.32 -7.00 -1.64
C ILE A 158 12.49 -8.38 -0.99
N GLY A 159 12.52 -8.45 0.35
CA GLY A 159 12.67 -9.70 1.10
C GLY A 159 11.33 -10.43 1.27
N PRO A 160 10.62 -10.18 2.38
CA PRO A 160 9.40 -10.92 2.71
C PRO A 160 8.28 -10.66 1.70
N GLY A 161 8.16 -9.45 1.13
CA GLY A 161 7.17 -9.13 0.11
C GLY A 161 7.29 -9.99 -1.16
N ARG A 162 8.51 -10.13 -1.71
CA ARG A 162 8.73 -11.02 -2.88
C ARG A 162 8.60 -12.49 -2.54
N LEU A 163 9.07 -12.94 -1.37
CA LEU A 163 8.89 -14.34 -0.96
C LEU A 163 7.40 -14.67 -0.81
N TRP A 164 6.63 -13.80 -0.16
CA TRP A 164 5.18 -13.91 -0.05
C TRP A 164 4.54 -13.97 -1.44
N GLN A 165 4.91 -13.06 -2.36
CA GLN A 165 4.37 -13.04 -3.72
C GLN A 165 4.58 -14.38 -4.43
N ARG A 166 5.80 -14.92 -4.40
CA ARG A 166 6.15 -16.16 -5.08
C ARG A 166 5.40 -17.35 -4.47
N TYR A 167 5.45 -17.48 -3.15
CA TYR A 167 4.72 -18.52 -2.42
C TYR A 167 3.23 -18.50 -2.77
N MET A 168 2.59 -17.33 -2.70
CA MET A 168 1.16 -17.18 -2.97
C MET A 168 0.81 -17.49 -4.43
N LYS A 169 1.66 -17.16 -5.40
CA LYS A 169 1.45 -17.56 -6.80
C LYS A 169 1.51 -19.09 -6.97
N ASP A 170 2.50 -19.72 -6.37
CA ASP A 170 2.73 -21.16 -6.49
C ASP A 170 1.54 -21.96 -5.91
N ILE A 171 1.04 -21.59 -4.73
CA ILE A 171 -0.07 -22.32 -4.09
C ILE A 171 -1.44 -22.08 -4.73
N PHE A 172 -1.62 -20.95 -5.42
CA PHE A 172 -2.89 -20.58 -6.06
C PHE A 172 -2.90 -20.89 -7.57
N GLU A 173 -1.87 -21.56 -8.08
CA GLU A 173 -1.86 -22.05 -9.46
C GLU A 173 -3.06 -22.98 -9.71
N GLY A 174 -3.86 -22.67 -10.74
CA GLY A 174 -5.06 -23.43 -11.08
C GLY A 174 -6.30 -23.19 -10.20
N TYR A 175 -6.20 -22.37 -9.15
CA TYR A 175 -7.36 -22.01 -8.32
C TYR A 175 -8.11 -20.79 -8.86
N GLU A 176 -9.43 -20.75 -8.63
CA GLU A 176 -10.27 -19.59 -8.96
C GLU A 176 -9.79 -18.32 -8.23
N LYS A 177 -9.84 -17.18 -8.93
CA LYS A 177 -9.52 -15.86 -8.40
C LYS A 177 -10.75 -15.29 -7.69
N LEU A 178 -10.84 -15.53 -6.38
CA LEU A 178 -11.93 -15.01 -5.53
C LEU A 178 -11.63 -13.57 -5.07
N ASP A 179 -12.68 -12.81 -4.81
CA ASP A 179 -12.64 -11.50 -4.15
C ASP A 179 -13.62 -11.48 -2.96
N TRP A 180 -13.46 -10.51 -2.07
CA TRP A 180 -14.40 -10.27 -0.97
C TRP A 180 -15.72 -9.71 -1.49
N LYS A 181 -16.83 -10.22 -0.97
CA LYS A 181 -18.15 -9.67 -1.25
C LYS A 181 -18.35 -8.37 -0.48
N GLN A 182 -18.69 -7.29 -1.17
CA GLN A 182 -19.01 -6.01 -0.53
C GLN A 182 -20.25 -6.14 0.39
N PRO A 183 -20.14 -5.76 1.67
CA PRO A 183 -21.28 -5.70 2.58
C PRO A 183 -22.32 -4.65 2.17
N ALA A 184 -23.59 -4.91 2.48
CA ALA A 184 -24.71 -4.04 2.08
C ALA A 184 -24.69 -2.63 2.72
N ASN A 185 -23.98 -2.48 3.84
CA ASN A 185 -23.78 -1.22 4.55
C ASN A 185 -22.52 -0.46 4.11
N ILE A 186 -21.92 -0.81 2.97
CA ILE A 186 -20.92 0.02 2.29
C ILE A 186 -21.62 0.96 1.31
N VAL A 187 -21.28 2.24 1.39
CA VAL A 187 -21.71 3.28 0.46
C VAL A 187 -20.50 3.89 -0.24
N THR A 188 -20.73 4.56 -1.36
CA THR A 188 -19.69 5.26 -2.12
C THR A 188 -19.93 6.75 -2.10
N ALA A 189 -18.88 7.55 -1.92
CA ALA A 189 -18.95 8.99 -2.05
C ALA A 189 -17.72 9.51 -2.81
N ASN A 190 -17.93 10.54 -3.63
CA ASN A 190 -16.81 11.30 -4.18
C ASN A 190 -16.24 12.19 -3.09
N VAL A 191 -14.92 12.18 -2.95
CA VAL A 191 -14.18 12.99 -1.98
C VAL A 191 -13.00 13.68 -2.64
N VAL A 192 -12.61 14.82 -2.07
CA VAL A 192 -11.44 15.58 -2.53
C VAL A 192 -10.17 14.86 -2.08
N VAL A 193 -9.67 14.01 -2.97
CA VAL A 193 -8.39 13.32 -2.83
C VAL A 193 -7.77 13.14 -4.22
N ALA A 194 -6.48 13.45 -4.32
CA ALA A 194 -5.63 13.14 -5.44
C ALA A 194 -4.66 12.04 -5.02
N PRO A 195 -4.73 10.84 -5.61
CA PRO A 195 -3.74 9.80 -5.34
C PRO A 195 -2.36 10.23 -5.84
N GLY A 196 -1.33 9.97 -5.04
CA GLY A 196 0.06 10.29 -5.36
C GLY A 196 0.95 9.07 -5.09
N ALA A 197 2.05 8.95 -5.84
CA ALA A 197 2.98 7.81 -5.73
C ALA A 197 3.61 7.65 -4.33
N THR A 198 3.59 8.69 -3.50
CA THR A 198 4.17 8.73 -2.15
C THR A 198 3.14 9.12 -1.08
N GLY A 199 1.85 8.97 -1.37
CA GLY A 199 0.75 9.41 -0.51
C GLY A 199 -0.16 10.38 -1.26
N GLY A 200 -1.47 10.12 -1.17
CA GLY A 200 -2.48 11.03 -1.71
C GLY A 200 -2.60 12.28 -0.86
N TYR A 201 -3.13 13.36 -1.45
CA TYR A 201 -3.40 14.62 -0.76
C TYR A 201 -4.80 15.12 -1.08
N GLY A 202 -5.39 15.84 -0.13
CA GLY A 202 -6.75 16.34 -0.21
C GLY A 202 -7.43 16.31 1.16
N SER A 203 -8.58 16.97 1.26
CA SER A 203 -9.29 17.12 2.53
C SER A 203 -10.05 15.86 2.96
N GLY A 204 -10.32 14.94 2.02
CA GLY A 204 -11.22 13.81 2.25
C GLY A 204 -12.69 14.23 2.44
N LEU A 205 -13.02 15.50 2.19
CA LEU A 205 -14.38 16.04 2.29
C LEU A 205 -15.12 15.94 0.95
N LEU A 206 -16.42 16.25 0.96
CA LEU A 206 -17.22 16.28 -0.25
C LEU A 206 -16.73 17.39 -1.20
N PRO A 207 -16.62 17.16 -2.51
CA PRO A 207 -16.18 18.16 -3.49
C PRO A 207 -17.02 19.43 -3.47
N SER A 208 -16.35 20.57 -3.66
CA SER A 208 -16.96 21.87 -3.91
C SER A 208 -16.69 22.31 -5.35
N SER A 209 -17.27 23.44 -5.76
CA SER A 209 -16.96 24.07 -7.06
C SER A 209 -15.50 24.46 -7.25
N GLN A 210 -14.72 24.52 -6.16
CA GLN A 210 -13.31 24.93 -6.17
C GLN A 210 -12.36 23.74 -6.06
N SER A 211 -12.87 22.54 -5.78
CA SER A 211 -12.03 21.36 -5.61
C SER A 211 -11.39 20.95 -6.95
N PRO A 212 -10.06 20.92 -7.05
CA PRO A 212 -9.37 20.70 -8.34
C PRO A 212 -9.36 19.23 -8.78
N PHE A 213 -9.69 18.31 -7.88
CA PHE A 213 -9.71 16.87 -8.10
C PHE A 213 -10.68 16.20 -7.15
N GLN A 214 -11.10 14.99 -7.50
CA GLN A 214 -11.93 14.13 -6.66
C GLN A 214 -11.71 12.67 -7.04
N SER A 215 -11.88 11.78 -6.07
CA SER A 215 -11.88 10.33 -6.30
C SER A 215 -13.08 9.70 -5.59
N SER A 216 -13.53 8.58 -6.12
CA SER A 216 -14.63 7.81 -5.54
C SER A 216 -14.07 6.85 -4.48
N GLU A 217 -14.54 6.97 -3.25
CA GLU A 217 -14.11 6.15 -2.11
C GLU A 217 -15.29 5.43 -1.46
N ILE A 218 -15.00 4.34 -0.76
CA ILE A 218 -16.01 3.56 0.00
C ILE A 218 -16.03 3.96 1.47
N PHE A 219 -17.22 3.95 2.06
CA PHE A 219 -17.45 4.29 3.46
C PHE A 219 -18.41 3.31 4.09
N VAL A 220 -18.27 3.08 5.39
CA VAL A 220 -19.35 2.48 6.17
C VAL A 220 -20.51 3.47 6.18
N LYS A 221 -21.72 3.00 5.91
CA LYS A 221 -22.91 3.86 5.83
C LYS A 221 -23.07 4.70 7.10
N GLY A 222 -23.20 6.01 6.91
CA GLY A 222 -23.32 7.00 7.98
C GLY A 222 -22.00 7.64 8.38
N THR A 223 -20.85 7.12 7.93
CA THR A 223 -19.51 7.67 8.17
C THR A 223 -18.95 8.44 6.98
N GLU A 224 -19.65 8.48 5.85
CA GLU A 224 -19.27 9.31 4.71
C GLU A 224 -19.21 10.81 5.09
N PRO A 225 -18.29 11.60 4.51
CA PRO A 225 -18.18 13.01 4.82
C PRO A 225 -19.49 13.73 4.48
N ARG A 226 -19.90 14.64 5.37
CA ARG A 226 -21.10 15.47 5.19
C ARG A 226 -20.78 16.94 4.92
N LYS A 227 -19.54 17.34 5.20
CA LYS A 227 -19.05 18.70 4.98
C LYS A 227 -18.49 18.81 3.56
N GLN A 228 -18.83 19.89 2.87
CA GLN A 228 -18.14 20.26 1.64
C GLN A 228 -16.72 20.75 1.94
N ASP A 229 -15.83 20.48 1.00
CA ASP A 229 -14.45 20.88 1.02
C ASP A 229 -14.31 22.40 1.06
N ASP A 230 -13.55 22.86 2.06
CA ASP A 230 -13.16 24.25 2.25
C ASP A 230 -11.63 24.43 2.20
N TRP A 231 -10.88 23.38 1.84
CA TRP A 231 -9.43 23.52 1.65
C TRP A 231 -9.11 24.26 0.37
N TYR A 232 -9.96 24.17 -0.66
CA TYR A 232 -9.74 24.86 -1.92
C TYR A 232 -10.69 26.07 -2.07
N GLY A 233 -10.16 27.16 -2.61
CA GLY A 233 -10.90 28.38 -2.89
C GLY A 233 -10.48 29.01 -4.21
N ARG A 234 -11.15 30.10 -4.60
CA ARG A 234 -10.75 30.85 -5.79
C ARG A 234 -9.39 31.51 -5.52
N GLY A 235 -8.37 31.15 -6.29
CA GLY A 235 -7.04 31.77 -6.22
C GLY A 235 -7.02 33.17 -6.80
N CYS A 236 -5.83 33.76 -6.79
CA CYS A 236 -5.61 35.09 -7.35
C CYS A 236 -5.87 35.12 -8.86
N PRO A 237 -6.52 36.18 -9.37
CA PRO A 237 -6.75 36.32 -10.80
C PRO A 237 -5.43 36.56 -11.54
N THR A 238 -5.27 35.89 -12.67
CA THR A 238 -4.21 36.18 -13.64
C THR A 238 -4.59 37.38 -14.52
N PRO A 239 -3.63 38.00 -15.24
CA PRO A 239 -3.91 39.17 -16.08
C PRO A 239 -5.01 38.97 -17.15
N ASP A 240 -5.27 37.73 -17.55
CA ASP A 240 -6.35 37.35 -18.47
C ASP A 240 -7.74 37.21 -17.80
N GLY A 241 -7.83 37.47 -16.48
CA GLY A 241 -9.05 37.36 -15.68
C GLY A 241 -9.40 35.93 -15.24
N SER A 242 -8.62 34.91 -15.66
CA SER A 242 -8.77 33.55 -15.14
C SER A 242 -8.20 33.44 -13.72
N ALA A 243 -8.60 32.41 -12.97
CA ALA A 243 -8.06 32.16 -11.63
C ALA A 243 -7.98 30.66 -11.40
N ARG A 244 -6.81 30.17 -11.02
CA ARG A 244 -6.64 28.76 -10.62
C ARG A 244 -7.09 28.57 -9.17
N PRO A 245 -7.63 27.41 -8.79
CA PRO A 245 -7.90 27.11 -7.38
C PRO A 245 -6.65 27.32 -6.53
N GLY A 246 -6.82 27.96 -5.38
CA GLY A 246 -5.80 28.07 -4.34
C GLY A 246 -6.14 27.21 -3.14
N ILE A 247 -5.13 26.87 -2.34
CA ILE A 247 -5.27 26.06 -1.13
C ILE A 247 -5.23 26.96 0.11
N ARG A 248 -6.19 26.80 1.02
CA ARG A 248 -6.21 27.42 2.34
C ARG A 248 -5.35 26.59 3.28
N LEU A 249 -4.42 27.23 3.97
CA LEU A 249 -3.68 26.56 5.04
C LEU A 249 -4.56 26.46 6.27
N ASN A 250 -4.73 25.24 6.77
CA ASN A 250 -5.50 25.02 7.99
C ASN A 250 -4.73 25.58 9.21
N GLU A 251 -5.42 26.29 10.09
CA GLU A 251 -4.81 27.07 11.17
C GLU A 251 -4.52 26.26 12.46
N GLY A 252 -4.80 24.96 12.47
CA GLY A 252 -4.77 24.12 13.68
C GLY A 252 -3.39 23.84 14.31
N GLY A 253 -2.33 24.53 13.89
CA GLY A 253 -1.00 24.39 14.48
C GLY A 253 -0.80 25.23 15.75
N PRO A 254 0.23 24.94 16.57
CA PRO A 254 0.59 25.80 17.70
C PRO A 254 0.79 27.26 17.27
N ALA A 255 0.30 28.23 18.05
CA ALA A 255 0.37 29.65 17.69
C ALA A 255 1.80 30.14 17.38
N VAL A 256 2.81 29.53 18.01
CA VAL A 256 4.24 29.80 17.75
C VAL A 256 4.66 29.51 16.30
N TRP A 257 3.94 28.65 15.58
CA TRP A 257 4.23 28.34 14.17
C TRP A 257 3.64 29.35 13.19
N LYS A 258 2.68 30.19 13.61
CA LYS A 258 1.98 31.13 12.72
C LYS A 258 2.95 32.02 11.93
N PRO A 259 3.96 32.69 12.53
CA PRO A 259 4.86 33.55 11.77
C PRO A 259 5.68 32.78 10.72
N TYR A 260 6.09 31.55 11.02
CA TYR A 260 6.84 30.70 10.10
C TYR A 260 5.99 30.22 8.94
N ARG A 261 4.76 29.81 9.21
CA ARG A 261 3.77 29.39 8.21
C ARG A 261 3.43 30.55 7.27
N ASP A 262 3.12 31.72 7.83
CA ASP A 262 2.70 32.89 7.04
C ASP A 262 3.88 33.36 6.16
N ARG A 263 5.10 33.39 6.70
CA ARG A 263 6.31 33.67 5.93
C ARG A 263 6.53 32.66 4.81
N TRP A 264 6.44 31.36 5.12
CA TRP A 264 6.58 30.30 4.12
C TRP A 264 5.53 30.43 3.01
N ALA A 265 4.27 30.71 3.36
CA ALA A 265 3.18 30.90 2.41
C ALA A 265 3.41 32.10 1.48
N ALA A 266 3.84 33.24 2.04
CA ALA A 266 4.18 34.43 1.26
C ALA A 266 5.38 34.17 0.31
N GLU A 267 6.42 33.50 0.81
CA GLU A 267 7.59 33.15 0.01
C GLU A 267 7.27 32.08 -1.06
N ALA A 268 6.33 31.16 -0.80
CA ALA A 268 5.82 30.18 -1.77
C ALA A 268 5.06 30.87 -2.93
N ASN A 269 4.27 31.89 -2.63
CA ASN A 269 3.54 32.69 -3.64
C ASN A 269 4.44 33.64 -4.46
N THR A 270 5.73 33.75 -4.12
CA THR A 270 6.70 34.59 -4.85
C THR A 270 7.77 33.75 -5.58
N ASP A 271 7.50 32.45 -5.79
CA ASP A 271 8.41 31.46 -6.38
C ASP A 271 9.75 31.28 -5.64
N ARG A 272 9.96 31.89 -4.46
CA ARG A 272 11.22 31.81 -3.71
C ARG A 272 11.44 30.46 -3.02
N HIS A 273 10.36 29.69 -2.77
CA HIS A 273 10.42 28.34 -2.16
C HIS A 273 9.65 27.28 -2.94
N ALA A 274 9.55 27.43 -4.27
CA ALA A 274 8.96 26.41 -5.13
C ALA A 274 9.87 25.16 -5.17
N TYR A 275 9.85 24.34 -4.12
CA TYR A 275 10.53 23.04 -4.08
C TYR A 275 9.71 22.00 -4.85
N GLY A 276 10.00 21.85 -6.14
CA GLY A 276 9.55 20.74 -6.99
C GLY A 276 8.04 20.65 -7.27
N ARG A 277 7.65 20.52 -8.55
CA ARG A 277 6.32 20.19 -9.12
C ARG A 277 5.06 20.94 -8.62
N TYR A 278 5.10 21.66 -7.51
CA TYR A 278 3.94 22.17 -6.79
C TYR A 278 4.02 23.68 -6.63
N THR A 279 3.65 24.40 -7.68
CA THR A 279 3.31 25.83 -7.61
C THR A 279 1.86 25.95 -7.14
N TRP A 280 1.61 25.71 -5.85
CA TRP A 280 0.28 25.92 -5.28
C TRP A 280 0.06 27.41 -5.01
N ASN A 281 -1.06 27.95 -5.48
CA ASN A 281 -1.55 29.25 -5.05
C ASN A 281 -1.99 29.12 -3.59
N ILE A 282 -1.20 29.59 -2.64
CA ILE A 282 -1.57 29.56 -1.23
C ILE A 282 -2.49 30.74 -0.94
N LEU A 283 -3.70 30.45 -0.45
CA LEU A 283 -4.63 31.49 -0.01
C LEU A 283 -4.21 31.99 1.36
N THR A 284 -3.81 33.25 1.43
CA THR A 284 -3.50 33.99 2.66
C THR A 284 -4.51 35.13 2.84
N ASP A 285 -4.53 35.75 4.01
CA ASP A 285 -5.32 36.98 4.25
C ASP A 285 -4.72 38.20 3.54
N GLU A 286 -3.51 38.07 2.96
CA GLU A 286 -2.88 39.14 2.21
C GLU A 286 -3.54 39.31 0.84
N PRO A 287 -3.70 40.56 0.37
CA PRO A 287 -4.27 40.80 -0.95
C PRO A 287 -3.38 40.19 -2.04
N CYS A 288 -4.03 39.72 -3.11
CA CYS A 288 -3.33 39.17 -4.26
C CYS A 288 -2.27 40.17 -4.79
N PRO A 289 -1.07 39.69 -5.16
CA PRO A 289 -0.05 40.56 -5.72
C PRO A 289 -0.58 41.20 -7.00
N SER A 290 -0.47 42.52 -7.10
CA SER A 290 -0.77 43.23 -8.34
C SER A 290 0.14 42.72 -9.45
N PRO A 291 -0.37 42.40 -10.64
CA PRO A 291 0.48 41.97 -11.75
C PRO A 291 1.49 43.09 -12.05
N SER A 292 2.78 42.78 -11.91
CA SER A 292 3.83 43.68 -12.39
C SER A 292 3.63 43.84 -13.90
N PRO A 293 3.68 45.07 -14.45
CA PRO A 293 3.62 45.25 -15.89
C PRO A 293 4.75 44.43 -16.54
N SER A 294 4.41 43.59 -17.51
CA SER A 294 5.39 42.89 -18.34
C SER A 294 6.45 43.90 -18.81
N PRO A 295 7.75 43.60 -18.68
CA PRO A 295 8.76 44.45 -19.30
C PRO A 295 8.44 44.52 -20.80
N SER A 296 8.35 45.74 -21.34
CA SER A 296 8.19 45.97 -22.77
C SER A 296 9.27 45.20 -23.52
N PRO A 297 8.96 44.58 -24.68
CA PRO A 297 9.98 43.91 -25.47
C PRO A 297 11.07 44.93 -25.82
N SER A 298 12.32 44.64 -25.43
CA SER A 298 13.47 45.39 -25.93
C SER A 298 13.48 45.32 -27.45
N PRO A 299 13.82 46.42 -28.16
CA PRO A 299 13.82 46.44 -29.61
C PRO A 299 14.77 45.35 -30.15
N SER A 300 14.23 44.48 -31.01
CA SER A 300 14.97 43.42 -31.69
C SER A 300 16.19 43.99 -32.42
N ALA A 301 17.36 43.42 -32.17
CA ALA A 301 18.54 43.66 -33.01
C ALA A 301 18.28 43.10 -34.42
N THR A 302 18.59 43.93 -35.43
CA THR A 302 18.54 43.60 -36.85
C THR A 302 19.39 42.36 -37.17
N PRO A 303 18.90 41.38 -37.95
CA PRO A 303 19.71 40.22 -38.32
C PRO A 303 20.71 40.57 -39.42
N SER A 304 21.96 40.15 -39.24
CA SER A 304 22.99 40.10 -40.30
C SER A 304 22.67 38.99 -41.31
N PRO A 305 23.02 39.14 -42.61
CA PRO A 305 22.65 38.18 -43.65
C PRO A 305 23.37 36.83 -43.46
N THR A 306 22.59 35.75 -43.56
CA THR A 306 23.01 34.35 -43.43
C THR A 306 23.56 33.80 -44.75
N ALA A 307 24.71 33.10 -44.70
CA ALA A 307 25.26 32.35 -45.82
C ALA A 307 24.40 31.11 -46.16
N PRO A 308 24.40 30.61 -47.43
CA PRO A 308 23.55 29.48 -47.82
C PRO A 308 24.06 28.14 -47.23
N PRO A 309 23.16 27.18 -46.96
CA PRO A 309 23.51 25.90 -46.34
C PRO A 309 24.11 24.91 -47.35
N PRO A 310 25.00 23.99 -46.91
CA PRO A 310 25.50 22.91 -47.75
C PRO A 310 24.46 21.80 -47.96
N THR A 311 24.53 21.15 -49.12
CA THR A 311 23.66 20.06 -49.60
C THR A 311 23.77 18.78 -48.76
N ALA A 312 22.62 18.13 -48.54
CA ALA A 312 22.49 16.88 -47.78
C ALA A 312 22.97 15.63 -48.57
N PRO A 313 23.57 14.62 -47.89
CA PRO A 313 23.92 13.34 -48.51
C PRO A 313 22.71 12.37 -48.57
N PRO A 314 22.76 11.33 -49.45
CA PRO A 314 21.61 10.46 -49.72
C PRO A 314 21.30 9.47 -48.59
N SER A 315 20.02 9.09 -48.50
CA SER A 315 19.46 8.17 -47.48
C SER A 315 19.87 6.70 -47.69
N PRO A 316 20.02 5.91 -46.62
CA PRO A 316 20.33 4.47 -46.71
C PRO A 316 19.10 3.59 -47.02
N THR A 317 19.35 2.50 -47.75
CA THR A 317 18.42 1.45 -48.20
C THR A 317 17.79 0.65 -47.05
N PRO A 318 16.50 0.24 -47.16
CA PRO A 318 15.81 -0.53 -46.11
C PRO A 318 16.28 -1.99 -45.98
N THR A 319 16.42 -2.45 -44.74
CA THR A 319 16.69 -3.84 -44.33
C THR A 319 15.39 -4.66 -44.25
N PRO A 320 15.36 -5.94 -44.67
CA PRO A 320 14.15 -6.76 -44.62
C PRO A 320 13.81 -7.29 -43.21
N PRO A 321 12.54 -7.66 -42.95
CA PRO A 321 12.08 -8.04 -41.62
C PRO A 321 12.50 -9.47 -41.22
N PRO A 322 12.68 -9.77 -39.92
CA PRO A 322 12.94 -11.13 -39.44
C PRO A 322 11.70 -12.02 -39.53
N GLY A 323 11.93 -13.28 -39.88
CA GLY A 323 10.93 -14.30 -40.17
C GLY A 323 10.07 -14.76 -38.99
N GLN A 324 8.85 -15.18 -39.31
CA GLN A 324 7.89 -15.83 -38.42
C GLN A 324 8.45 -17.17 -37.94
N GLN A 325 8.50 -17.36 -36.61
CA GLN A 325 8.61 -18.68 -36.01
C GLN A 325 7.20 -19.22 -35.76
N THR A 326 6.93 -20.39 -36.30
CA THR A 326 5.73 -21.21 -36.09
C THR A 326 5.68 -21.77 -34.65
N PRO A 327 4.52 -21.84 -33.99
CA PRO A 327 4.39 -22.49 -32.70
C PRO A 327 4.41 -24.03 -32.87
N SER A 328 5.26 -24.70 -32.08
CA SER A 328 5.26 -26.16 -31.91
C SER A 328 4.21 -26.55 -30.85
N PRO A 329 3.51 -27.69 -30.98
CA PRO A 329 2.42 -28.06 -30.09
C PRO A 329 2.94 -28.58 -28.75
N SER A 330 2.43 -28.03 -27.64
CA SER A 330 2.65 -28.59 -26.30
C SER A 330 1.66 -29.75 -26.04
N PRO A 331 2.13 -30.87 -25.47
CA PRO A 331 1.30 -32.05 -25.22
C PRO A 331 0.34 -31.81 -24.04
N THR A 332 -0.87 -32.35 -24.18
CA THR A 332 -1.89 -32.45 -23.14
C THR A 332 -1.40 -33.38 -22.02
N LEU A 333 -1.28 -32.86 -20.80
CA LEU A 333 -1.04 -33.65 -19.60
C LEU A 333 -2.21 -33.46 -18.64
N THR A 334 -3.07 -34.47 -18.59
CA THR A 334 -4.07 -34.66 -17.54
C THR A 334 -3.36 -35.18 -16.29
N LEU A 335 -3.61 -34.61 -15.11
CA LEU A 335 -3.16 -35.18 -13.84
C LEU A 335 -4.31 -35.42 -12.85
N PRO A 336 -4.18 -36.45 -11.99
CA PRO A 336 -5.25 -37.08 -11.19
C PRO A 336 -5.41 -36.41 -9.82
N PRO A 337 -6.39 -36.83 -8.97
CA PRO A 337 -6.62 -36.22 -7.67
C PRO A 337 -5.43 -36.39 -6.71
N PHE A 338 -5.32 -35.43 -5.78
CA PHE A 338 -4.26 -35.31 -4.77
C PHE A 338 -3.95 -36.64 -4.06
N PRO A 339 -2.67 -37.07 -3.99
CA PRO A 339 -2.29 -38.21 -3.18
C PRO A 339 -2.27 -37.81 -1.69
N THR A 340 -3.17 -38.41 -0.92
CA THR A 340 -2.99 -38.57 0.52
C THR A 340 -1.74 -39.43 0.76
N GLY A 341 -0.76 -38.87 1.46
CA GLY A 341 0.40 -39.61 1.96
C GLY A 341 1.60 -39.64 1.02
N ARG A 342 2.65 -38.90 1.39
CA ARG A 342 4.00 -39.18 0.91
C ARG A 342 4.91 -39.36 2.12
N THR A 343 5.33 -40.59 2.33
CA THR A 343 6.47 -40.98 3.17
C THR A 343 7.75 -40.37 2.60
N LEU A 344 8.64 -39.93 3.49
CA LEU A 344 9.99 -39.45 3.14
C LEU A 344 10.81 -40.58 2.49
N PRO A 345 11.66 -40.29 1.50
CA PRO A 345 12.57 -41.29 0.91
C PRO A 345 13.63 -41.74 1.95
N PRO A 346 14.02 -43.02 1.97
CA PRO A 346 15.07 -43.50 2.86
C PRO A 346 16.43 -43.07 2.31
N GLY A 347 17.19 -42.28 3.08
CA GLY A 347 18.58 -42.00 2.75
C GLY A 347 19.10 -40.62 3.16
N VAL A 348 19.04 -40.28 4.45
CA VAL A 348 20.01 -39.35 5.06
C VAL A 348 20.32 -39.88 6.45
N THR A 349 21.46 -40.54 6.61
CA THR A 349 21.99 -40.95 7.91
C THR A 349 22.50 -39.73 8.66
N SER A 350 21.95 -39.46 9.84
CA SER A 350 22.50 -38.50 10.80
C SER A 350 23.87 -38.98 11.33
N PRO A 351 24.86 -38.10 11.56
CA PRO A 351 26.10 -38.50 12.22
C PRO A 351 25.84 -38.82 13.71
N PRO A 352 26.61 -39.74 14.32
CA PRO A 352 26.39 -40.17 15.70
C PRO A 352 26.73 -39.06 16.70
N PRO A 353 26.07 -39.05 17.88
CA PRO A 353 26.38 -38.09 18.94
C PRO A 353 27.76 -38.39 19.54
N GLN A 354 28.57 -37.35 19.77
CA GLN A 354 29.79 -37.49 20.57
C GLN A 354 29.42 -37.67 22.05
N PRO A 355 30.08 -38.59 22.79
CA PRO A 355 29.86 -38.83 24.21
C PRO A 355 30.51 -37.73 25.09
N PRO A 356 30.18 -37.67 26.40
CA PRO A 356 30.00 -36.44 27.19
C PRO A 356 31.26 -35.65 27.50
#